data_AF-A0A9R1CXR4-F1
#
_entry.id   AF-A0A9R1CXR4-F1
#
_cell.length_a   1.000
_cell.length_b   1.000
_cell.length_c   1.000
_cell.angle_alpha   90.00
_cell.angle_beta   90.00
_cell.angle_gamma   90.00
#
_symmetry.space_group_name_H-M   'P 1'
#
loop_
_entity.id
_entity.type
_entity.pdbx_description
1 polymer ?
#
loop_
_entity_poly.entity_id
_entity_poly.type
_entity_poly.pdbx_seq_one_letter_code
_entity_poly.pdbx_strand_id
1 'polypeptide(L)'
;MNVAAVALFLGACSTTQKTFQISKGSGVPVHAVDTIRVTPIADVLSIKELVGVFANESDADAAMSKYGYKMKKGYEVFRVDKYDKMYYKNCRLAKIITDGKYDDYPRALKAGISSFVAVKGESMMLGVFNNAAYENLVSQVKMNGFHLDMAGNEDIYTDGKYYIACNKNNRTIRIQKV
;
A
#
# COMPACT_ATOMS: atom_id res chain seq x y z
N MET A 1 71.04 40.90 14.73
CA MET A 1 70.58 40.71 16.13
C MET A 1 69.45 41.70 16.40
N ASN A 2 68.46 41.26 17.18
CA ASN A 2 67.31 41.99 17.75
C ASN A 2 65.99 42.05 16.94
N VAL A 3 65.17 41.02 17.17
CA VAL A 3 63.78 41.02 17.69
C VAL A 3 62.85 42.18 17.30
N ALA A 4 61.71 41.84 16.65
CA ALA A 4 60.37 42.20 17.13
C ALA A 4 59.29 41.47 16.30
N ALA A 5 58.44 40.70 16.99
CA ALA A 5 57.26 40.05 16.45
C ALA A 5 56.10 41.05 16.32
N VAL A 6 55.30 40.93 15.26
CA VAL A 6 53.91 41.40 15.23
C VAL A 6 53.06 40.27 14.67
N ALA A 7 52.26 39.67 15.54
CA ALA A 7 51.15 38.81 15.16
C ALA A 7 49.89 39.68 15.01
N LEU A 8 49.16 39.52 13.91
CA LEU A 8 47.79 40.01 13.76
C LEU A 8 46.90 38.89 13.23
N PHE A 9 45.75 38.79 13.87
CA PHE A 9 44.83 37.66 13.91
C PHE A 9 44.06 37.47 12.60
N LEU A 10 43.91 36.22 12.15
CA LEU A 10 42.86 35.82 11.22
C LEU A 10 41.84 34.95 11.96
N GLY A 11 40.58 35.34 11.80
CA GLY A 11 39.43 34.93 12.58
C GLY A 11 39.12 33.42 12.53
N ALA A 12 38.59 32.96 13.66
CA ALA A 12 38.03 31.64 13.82
C ALA A 12 36.79 31.45 12.92
N CYS A 13 36.87 30.50 12.00
CA CYS A 13 35.70 29.81 11.46
C CYS A 13 35.73 28.38 12.00
N SER A 14 35.00 28.18 13.10
CA SER A 14 34.88 26.91 13.80
C SER A 14 34.07 25.93 12.94
N THR A 15 34.73 24.93 12.36
CA THR A 15 34.05 23.72 11.86
C THR A 15 34.46 22.55 12.73
N THR A 16 33.61 22.20 13.69
CA THR A 16 33.78 21.02 14.54
C THR A 16 33.60 19.76 13.69
N GLN A 17 34.70 19.11 13.31
CA GLN A 17 34.67 17.73 12.83
C GLN A 17 34.33 16.82 14.01
N LYS A 18 33.15 16.20 14.01
CA LYS A 18 32.86 15.08 14.91
C LYS A 18 33.41 13.81 14.29
N THR A 19 34.52 13.35 14.86
CA THR A 19 35.18 12.07 14.63
C THR A 19 34.23 10.92 14.97
N PHE A 20 34.06 9.95 14.07
CA PHE A 20 33.39 8.69 14.36
C PHE A 20 34.30 7.81 15.24
N GLN A 21 33.88 7.56 16.49
CA GLN A 21 34.44 6.49 17.31
C GLN A 21 33.73 5.18 16.98
N ILE A 22 34.51 4.18 16.54
CA ILE A 22 34.05 2.80 16.43
C ILE A 22 34.16 2.19 17.83
N SER A 23 33.02 2.01 18.51
CA SER A 23 32.92 1.22 19.73
C SER A 23 32.25 -0.12 19.44
N LYS A 24 32.99 -1.20 19.67
CA LYS A 24 32.50 -2.58 19.76
C LYS A 24 31.52 -2.71 20.93
N GLY A 25 30.39 -3.37 20.67
CA GLY A 25 29.64 -4.14 21.66
C GLY A 25 28.47 -3.44 22.36
N SER A 26 27.26 -3.65 21.86
CA SER A 26 26.09 -4.18 22.60
C SER A 26 24.88 -4.11 21.68
N GLY A 27 23.99 -5.09 21.82
CA GLY A 27 22.89 -5.37 20.90
C GLY A 27 22.17 -4.12 20.41
N VAL A 28 21.94 -4.09 19.10
CA VAL A 28 21.00 -3.16 18.47
C VAL A 28 19.72 -3.21 19.31
N PRO A 29 19.21 -2.07 19.82
CA PRO A 29 17.84 -2.06 20.29
C PRO A 29 17.03 -2.34 19.02
N VAL A 30 16.55 -3.57 18.90
CA VAL A 30 15.45 -3.90 17.99
C VAL A 30 14.41 -2.83 18.32
N HIS A 31 14.21 -1.88 17.40
CA HIS A 31 13.08 -0.98 17.51
C HIS A 31 11.90 -1.91 17.72
N ALA A 32 11.34 -1.90 18.93
CA ALA A 32 10.05 -2.49 19.18
C ALA A 32 9.17 -1.84 18.14
N VAL A 33 8.79 -2.62 17.12
CA VAL A 33 7.76 -2.23 16.18
C VAL A 33 6.58 -2.02 17.09
N ASP A 34 6.30 -0.75 17.38
CA ASP A 34 5.13 -0.37 18.13
C ASP A 34 4.00 -1.02 17.36
N THR A 35 3.37 -2.04 17.94
CA THR A 35 2.40 -2.87 17.24
C THR A 35 1.18 -1.98 17.07
N ILE A 36 1.18 -1.14 16.04
CA ILE A 36 0.09 -0.23 15.72
C ILE A 36 -1.11 -1.14 15.45
N ARG A 37 -1.95 -1.30 16.48
CA ARG A 37 -3.24 -1.97 16.37
C ARG A 37 -4.12 -1.05 15.55
N VAL A 38 -4.26 -1.36 14.27
CA VAL A 38 -5.15 -0.65 13.37
C VAL A 38 -6.51 -1.36 13.35
N THR A 39 -7.57 -0.62 13.65
CA THR A 39 -8.94 -1.11 13.50
C THR A 39 -9.33 -1.02 12.03
N PRO A 40 -9.77 -2.13 11.40
CA PRO A 40 -10.30 -2.09 10.04
C PRO A 40 -11.50 -1.15 9.92
N ILE A 41 -11.59 -0.43 8.81
CA ILE A 41 -12.72 0.45 8.53
C ILE A 41 -13.95 -0.40 8.23
N ALA A 42 -15.03 -0.18 8.99
CA ALA A 42 -16.31 -0.81 8.71
C ALA A 42 -16.73 -0.55 7.26
N ASP A 43 -17.34 -1.55 6.63
CA ASP A 43 -17.77 -1.53 5.23
C ASP A 43 -16.69 -1.51 4.14
N VAL A 44 -15.40 -1.48 4.49
CA VAL A 44 -14.29 -1.72 3.57
C VAL A 44 -13.72 -3.12 3.83
N LEU A 45 -13.39 -3.86 2.78
CA LEU A 45 -12.79 -5.19 2.91
C LEU A 45 -11.42 -5.05 3.60
N SER A 46 -11.21 -5.76 4.71
CA SER A 46 -9.92 -5.75 5.41
C SER A 46 -8.86 -6.57 4.66
N ILE A 47 -7.57 -6.36 4.97
CA ILE A 47 -6.48 -7.12 4.35
C ILE A 47 -6.57 -8.61 4.71
N LYS A 48 -6.93 -8.94 5.95
CA LYS A 48 -7.13 -10.33 6.37
C LYS A 48 -8.22 -11.02 5.55
N GLU A 49 -9.32 -10.31 5.29
CA GLU A 49 -10.42 -10.84 4.48
C GLU A 49 -10.03 -10.94 3.01
N LEU A 50 -9.33 -9.93 2.46
CA LEU A 50 -8.82 -9.96 1.09
C LEU A 50 -7.88 -11.16 0.87
N VAL A 51 -6.94 -11.42 1.79
CA VAL A 51 -6.07 -12.61 1.74
C VAL A 51 -6.89 -13.89 1.84
N GLY A 52 -7.90 -13.94 2.70
CA GLY A 52 -8.78 -15.11 2.84
C GLY A 52 -9.60 -15.40 1.59
N VAL A 53 -10.09 -14.36 0.91
CA VAL A 53 -10.79 -14.47 -0.38
C VAL A 53 -9.83 -14.91 -1.48
N PHE A 54 -8.63 -14.32 -1.53
CA PHE A 54 -7.60 -14.67 -2.50
C PHE A 54 -7.08 -16.10 -2.32
N ALA A 55 -6.99 -16.59 -1.10
CA ALA A 55 -6.60 -17.97 -0.83
C ALA A 55 -7.66 -19.00 -1.27
N ASN A 56 -8.92 -18.60 -1.41
CA ASN A 56 -10.05 -19.47 -1.75
C ASN A 56 -10.82 -18.92 -2.96
N GLU A 57 -10.12 -18.71 -4.08
CA GLU A 57 -10.68 -18.02 -5.25
C GLU A 57 -11.96 -18.66 -5.81
N SER A 58 -12.14 -19.98 -5.66
CA SER A 58 -13.35 -20.71 -6.08
C SER A 58 -14.62 -20.15 -5.44
N ASP A 59 -14.51 -19.63 -4.21
CA ASP A 59 -15.62 -19.10 -3.42
C ASP A 59 -15.64 -17.58 -3.36
N ALA A 60 -14.77 -16.91 -4.13
CA ALA A 60 -14.61 -15.46 -4.07
C ALA A 60 -15.92 -14.71 -4.35
N ASP A 61 -16.75 -15.18 -5.30
CA ASP A 61 -18.05 -14.56 -5.58
C ASP A 61 -18.98 -14.58 -4.36
N ALA A 62 -19.07 -15.74 -3.69
CA ALA A 62 -19.92 -15.90 -2.51
C ALA A 62 -19.39 -15.08 -1.32
N ALA A 63 -18.06 -15.08 -1.11
CA ALA A 63 -17.44 -14.29 -0.06
C ALA A 63 -17.64 -12.78 -0.28
N MET A 64 -17.34 -12.28 -1.48
CA MET A 64 -17.52 -10.86 -1.82
C MET A 64 -18.98 -10.41 -1.71
N SER A 65 -19.93 -11.27 -2.09
CA SER A 65 -21.36 -10.98 -1.91
C SER A 65 -21.75 -10.85 -0.43
N LYS A 66 -21.21 -11.68 0.47
CA LYS A 66 -21.44 -11.57 1.93
C LYS A 66 -20.96 -10.22 2.49
N TYR A 67 -19.89 -9.67 1.91
CA TYR A 67 -19.38 -8.34 2.24
C TYR A 67 -20.16 -7.19 1.58
N GLY A 68 -21.20 -7.49 0.79
CA GLY A 68 -22.07 -6.51 0.15
C GLY A 68 -21.52 -5.95 -1.16
N TYR A 69 -20.54 -6.61 -1.78
CA TYR A 69 -20.06 -6.23 -3.10
C TYR A 69 -20.97 -6.75 -4.21
N LYS A 70 -21.17 -5.91 -5.23
CA LYS A 70 -21.77 -6.29 -6.51
C LYS A 70 -20.66 -6.72 -7.47
N MET A 71 -20.97 -7.55 -8.46
CA MET A 71 -19.98 -8.09 -9.40
C MET A 71 -20.35 -7.77 -10.85
N LYS A 72 -19.34 -7.37 -11.64
CA LYS A 72 -19.42 -7.27 -13.11
C LYS A 72 -18.31 -8.12 -13.73
N LYS A 73 -18.69 -9.06 -14.61
CA LYS A 73 -17.73 -9.86 -15.40
C LYS A 73 -17.17 -9.06 -16.57
N GLY A 74 -15.92 -9.32 -16.94
CA GLY A 74 -15.28 -8.77 -18.13
C GLY A 74 -15.25 -7.24 -18.12
N TYR A 75 -14.64 -6.66 -17.09
CA TYR A 75 -14.54 -5.20 -16.94
C TYR A 75 -13.21 -4.72 -17.53
N GLU A 76 -13.24 -4.07 -18.68
CA GLU A 76 -12.07 -3.46 -19.30
C GLU A 76 -12.02 -1.97 -18.98
N VAL A 77 -10.95 -1.51 -18.33
CA VAL A 77 -10.68 -0.08 -18.16
C VAL A 77 -9.90 0.40 -19.38
N PHE A 78 -10.46 1.38 -20.10
CA PHE A 78 -9.92 1.89 -21.35
C PHE A 78 -8.46 2.33 -21.22
N ARG A 79 -7.57 1.74 -22.04
CA ARG A 79 -6.11 1.99 -22.06
C ARG A 79 -5.37 1.64 -20.76
N VAL A 80 -6.01 0.91 -19.84
CA VAL A 80 -5.37 0.47 -18.59
C VAL A 80 -5.25 -1.05 -18.59
N ASP A 81 -6.35 -1.78 -18.43
CA ASP A 81 -6.32 -3.24 -18.35
C ASP A 81 -7.70 -3.89 -18.52
N LYS A 82 -7.73 -5.21 -18.67
CA LYS A 82 -8.94 -6.06 -18.68
C LYS A 82 -8.96 -6.98 -17.48
N TYR A 83 -10.06 -6.96 -16.75
CA TYR A 83 -10.30 -7.75 -15.55
C TYR A 83 -11.37 -8.81 -15.78
N ASP A 84 -11.14 -10.02 -15.27
CA ASP A 84 -12.08 -11.13 -15.33
C ASP A 84 -13.35 -10.80 -14.57
N LYS A 85 -13.18 -10.20 -13.38
CA LYS A 85 -14.27 -9.74 -12.51
C LYS A 85 -13.90 -8.41 -11.87
N MET A 86 -14.89 -7.54 -11.77
CA MET A 86 -14.83 -6.29 -11.01
C MET A 86 -15.92 -6.34 -9.93
N TYR A 87 -15.50 -6.47 -8.68
CA TYR A 87 -16.37 -6.30 -7.53
C TYR A 87 -16.39 -4.84 -7.11
N TYR A 88 -17.54 -4.32 -6.72
CA TYR A 88 -17.66 -2.93 -6.29
C TYR A 88 -18.72 -2.76 -5.20
N LYS A 89 -18.41 -1.92 -4.21
CA LYS A 89 -19.28 -1.59 -3.07
C LYS A 89 -19.34 -0.09 -2.87
N ASN A 90 -20.55 0.43 -2.62
CA ASN A 90 -20.83 1.87 -2.54
C ASN A 90 -20.32 2.65 -3.76
N CYS A 91 -20.24 2.01 -4.93
CA CYS A 91 -19.79 2.63 -6.18
C CYS A 91 -20.87 2.53 -7.26
N ARG A 92 -20.77 3.40 -8.25
CA ARG A 92 -21.38 3.20 -9.57
C ARG A 92 -20.32 2.75 -10.56
N LEU A 93 -20.68 1.92 -11.53
CA LEU A 93 -19.79 1.62 -12.65
C LEU A 93 -19.49 2.92 -13.43
N ALA A 94 -18.32 2.96 -14.07
CA ALA A 94 -17.93 4.10 -14.88
C ALA A 94 -18.74 4.19 -16.18
N LYS A 95 -18.48 5.20 -17.01
CA LYS A 95 -19.20 5.35 -18.28
C LYS A 95 -18.76 4.24 -19.22
N ILE A 96 -19.73 3.56 -19.83
CA ILE A 96 -19.46 2.56 -20.87
C ILE A 96 -19.04 3.30 -22.15
N ILE A 97 -17.91 2.90 -22.74
CA ILE A 97 -17.45 3.37 -24.05
C ILE A 97 -18.00 2.45 -25.14
N THR A 98 -17.86 1.15 -24.94
CA THR A 98 -18.44 0.06 -25.74
C THR A 98 -18.67 -1.13 -24.82
N ASP A 99 -19.40 -2.15 -25.25
CA ASP A 99 -19.74 -3.28 -24.38
C ASP A 99 -18.50 -3.88 -23.67
N GLY A 100 -18.62 -4.11 -22.36
CA GLY A 100 -17.53 -4.53 -21.47
C GLY A 100 -16.41 -3.51 -21.21
N LYS A 101 -16.33 -2.42 -21.96
CA LYS A 101 -15.27 -1.40 -21.89
C LYS A 101 -15.75 -0.10 -21.26
N TYR A 102 -15.08 0.28 -20.19
CA TYR A 102 -15.40 1.41 -19.34
C TYR A 102 -14.32 2.49 -19.45
N ASP A 103 -14.72 3.75 -19.26
CA ASP A 103 -13.79 4.88 -19.31
C ASP A 103 -12.79 4.90 -18.15
N ASP A 104 -13.16 4.32 -17.02
CA ASP A 104 -12.36 4.29 -15.79
C ASP A 104 -12.78 3.13 -14.88
N TYR A 105 -12.14 3.01 -13.72
CA TYR A 105 -12.58 2.21 -12.58
C TYR A 105 -13.96 2.68 -12.05
N PRO A 106 -14.65 1.86 -11.24
CA PRO A 106 -15.87 2.27 -10.56
C PRO A 106 -15.70 3.63 -9.84
N ARG A 107 -16.75 4.44 -9.81
CA ARG A 107 -16.74 5.76 -9.16
C ARG A 107 -17.41 5.68 -7.79
N ALA A 108 -16.74 6.27 -6.79
CA ALA A 108 -17.27 6.36 -5.43
C ALA A 108 -18.64 7.04 -5.38
N LEU A 109 -19.52 6.54 -4.52
CA LEU A 109 -20.79 7.18 -4.15
C LEU A 109 -20.83 7.58 -2.67
N LYS A 110 -19.99 6.98 -1.83
CA LYS A 110 -19.88 7.29 -0.40
C LYS A 110 -18.42 7.51 0.00
N ALA A 111 -18.13 8.68 0.57
CA ALA A 111 -16.79 8.98 1.08
C ALA A 111 -16.38 7.99 2.18
N GLY A 112 -15.07 7.72 2.30
CA GLY A 112 -14.54 6.81 3.33
C GLY A 112 -14.67 5.32 2.99
N ILE A 113 -15.82 4.88 2.49
CA ILE A 113 -16.21 3.46 2.44
C ILE A 113 -16.51 2.90 1.04
N SER A 114 -16.36 3.71 -0.01
CA SER A 114 -16.41 3.19 -1.39
C SER A 114 -15.14 2.41 -1.70
N SER A 115 -15.30 1.28 -2.37
CA SER A 115 -14.18 0.41 -2.74
C SER A 115 -14.55 -0.51 -3.90
N PHE A 116 -13.52 -1.01 -4.59
CA PHE A 116 -13.65 -2.04 -5.62
C PHE A 116 -12.55 -3.09 -5.46
N VAL A 117 -12.80 -4.30 -5.95
CA VAL A 117 -11.80 -5.36 -6.10
C VAL A 117 -11.78 -5.83 -7.54
N ALA A 118 -10.66 -5.63 -8.21
CA ALA A 118 -10.43 -6.07 -9.58
C ALA A 118 -9.67 -7.40 -9.57
N VAL A 119 -10.18 -8.40 -10.29
CA VAL A 119 -9.55 -9.73 -10.42
C VAL A 119 -9.02 -9.91 -11.82
N LYS A 120 -7.77 -10.32 -11.94
CA LYS A 120 -7.12 -10.66 -13.21
C LYS A 120 -6.15 -11.80 -13.01
N GLY A 121 -6.43 -12.95 -13.63
CA GLY A 121 -5.63 -14.16 -13.41
C GLY A 121 -5.47 -14.45 -11.93
N GLU A 122 -4.25 -14.75 -11.49
CA GLU A 122 -3.91 -15.02 -10.09
C GLU A 122 -3.60 -13.74 -9.29
N SER A 123 -4.34 -12.66 -9.51
CA SER A 123 -4.18 -11.42 -8.77
C SER A 123 -5.51 -10.75 -8.43
N MET A 124 -5.57 -10.14 -7.25
CA MET A 124 -6.70 -9.33 -6.79
C MET A 124 -6.22 -7.96 -6.35
N MET A 125 -6.84 -6.90 -6.84
CA MET A 125 -6.50 -5.51 -6.51
C MET A 125 -7.68 -4.80 -5.84
N LEU A 126 -7.53 -4.47 -4.56
CA LEU A 126 -8.45 -3.64 -3.79
C LEU A 126 -8.11 -2.16 -3.99
N GLY A 127 -9.07 -1.38 -4.52
CA GLY A 127 -8.97 0.07 -4.64
C GLY A 127 -9.91 0.81 -3.69
N VAL A 128 -9.43 1.91 -3.11
CA VAL A 128 -10.21 2.83 -2.26
C VAL A 128 -10.07 4.27 -2.75
N PHE A 129 -11.04 5.12 -2.39
CA PHE A 129 -11.15 6.47 -2.98
C PHE A 129 -10.68 7.61 -2.06
N ASN A 130 -10.00 7.28 -0.95
CA ASN A 130 -9.46 8.29 -0.04
C ASN A 130 -8.19 7.80 0.66
N ASN A 131 -7.35 8.75 1.09
CA ASN A 131 -6.05 8.45 1.68
C ASN A 131 -6.17 7.76 3.05
N ALA A 132 -7.15 8.13 3.88
CA ALA A 132 -7.31 7.53 5.20
C ALA A 132 -7.60 6.02 5.11
N ALA A 133 -8.46 5.61 4.18
CA ALA A 133 -8.73 4.20 3.93
C ALA A 133 -7.51 3.47 3.36
N TYR A 134 -6.76 4.11 2.46
CA TYR A 134 -5.54 3.52 1.92
C TYR A 134 -4.48 3.29 3.01
N GLU A 135 -4.16 4.29 3.81
CA GLU A 135 -3.15 4.18 4.87
C GLU A 135 -3.60 3.19 5.97
N ASN A 136 -4.92 3.08 6.23
CA ASN A 136 -5.48 2.04 7.09
C ASN A 136 -5.21 0.63 6.54
N LEU A 137 -5.41 0.42 5.23
CA LEU A 137 -5.11 -0.86 4.58
C LEU A 137 -3.60 -1.17 4.61
N VAL A 138 -2.72 -0.21 4.33
CA VAL A 138 -1.26 -0.41 4.41
C VAL A 138 -0.84 -0.76 5.85
N SER A 139 -1.45 -0.13 6.86
CA SER A 139 -1.20 -0.47 8.26
C SER A 139 -1.65 -1.91 8.57
N GLN A 140 -2.77 -2.34 8.00
CA GLN A 140 -3.23 -3.72 8.14
C GLN A 140 -2.28 -4.71 7.46
N VAL A 141 -1.69 -4.39 6.29
CA VAL A 141 -0.68 -5.25 5.63
C VAL A 141 0.44 -5.57 6.63
N LYS A 142 1.03 -4.53 7.23
CA LYS A 142 2.10 -4.66 8.23
C LYS A 142 1.64 -5.44 9.48
N MET A 143 0.44 -5.15 9.98
CA MET A 143 -0.13 -5.84 11.14
C MET A 143 -0.41 -7.33 10.89
N ASN A 144 -0.68 -7.72 9.64
CA ASN A 144 -0.95 -9.12 9.25
C ASN A 144 0.34 -9.90 8.92
N GLY A 145 1.51 -9.42 9.34
CA GLY A 145 2.78 -10.15 9.23
C GLY A 145 3.53 -10.00 7.90
N PHE A 146 3.02 -9.15 7.00
CA PHE A 146 3.74 -8.81 5.78
C PHE A 146 4.86 -7.81 6.10
N HIS A 147 6.08 -8.12 5.69
CA HIS A 147 7.24 -7.24 5.82
C HIS A 147 7.62 -6.64 4.46
N LEU A 148 8.23 -5.46 4.49
CA LEU A 148 8.64 -4.78 3.26
C LEU A 148 9.77 -5.60 2.61
N ASP A 149 9.57 -5.98 1.35
CA ASP A 149 10.55 -6.67 0.50
C ASP A 149 11.26 -5.67 -0.42
N MET A 150 10.49 -4.80 -1.07
CA MET A 150 11.01 -3.80 -1.99
C MET A 150 10.25 -2.48 -1.86
N ALA A 151 10.96 -1.38 -1.60
CA ALA A 151 10.39 -0.03 -1.65
C ALA A 151 10.37 0.49 -3.11
N GLY A 152 9.36 1.27 -3.47
CA GLY A 152 9.28 1.83 -4.82
C GLY A 152 8.05 2.70 -5.08
N ASN A 153 7.69 2.83 -6.36
CA ASN A 153 6.43 3.48 -6.76
C ASN A 153 5.21 2.72 -6.20
N GLU A 154 5.36 1.41 -6.06
CA GLU A 154 4.54 0.56 -5.21
C GLU A 154 5.49 -0.07 -4.19
N ASP A 155 5.16 0.05 -2.90
CA ASP A 155 5.88 -0.70 -1.87
C ASP A 155 5.40 -2.15 -1.91
N ILE A 156 6.32 -3.07 -2.10
CA ILE A 156 6.05 -4.52 -2.14
C ILE A 156 6.33 -5.11 -0.75
N TYR A 157 5.31 -5.73 -0.17
CA TYR A 157 5.40 -6.48 1.08
C TYR A 157 5.20 -7.96 0.82
N THR A 158 5.80 -8.82 1.64
CA THR A 158 5.64 -10.28 1.55
C THR A 158 5.52 -10.94 2.91
N ASP A 159 4.83 -12.08 2.96
CA ASP A 159 4.84 -13.04 4.06
C ASP A 159 5.53 -14.36 3.67
N GLY A 160 6.19 -14.39 2.51
CA GLY A 160 6.81 -15.58 1.91
C GLY A 160 5.85 -16.45 1.08
N LYS A 161 4.54 -16.23 1.17
CA LYS A 161 3.53 -16.93 0.36
C LYS A 161 2.88 -16.02 -0.69
N TYR A 162 2.66 -14.77 -0.32
CA TYR A 162 2.04 -13.77 -1.17
C TYR A 162 2.89 -12.49 -1.23
N TYR A 163 2.82 -11.81 -2.37
CA TYR A 163 3.22 -10.41 -2.49
C TYR A 163 2.00 -9.52 -2.37
N ILE A 164 2.15 -8.42 -1.62
CA ILE A 164 1.21 -7.31 -1.57
C ILE A 164 1.89 -6.03 -2.04
N ALA A 165 1.48 -5.54 -3.22
CA ALA A 165 1.91 -4.26 -3.75
C ALA A 165 0.99 -3.13 -3.27
N CYS A 166 1.55 -2.13 -2.59
CA CYS A 166 0.84 -0.95 -2.08
C CYS A 166 1.14 0.26 -2.95
N ASN A 167 0.15 0.74 -3.71
CA ASN A 167 0.28 1.90 -4.58
C ASN A 167 -0.45 3.11 -3.99
N LYS A 168 0.31 4.10 -3.52
CA LYS A 168 -0.25 5.30 -2.90
C LYS A 168 -0.94 6.24 -3.90
N ASN A 169 -0.37 6.37 -5.10
CA ASN A 169 -0.89 7.29 -6.13
C ASN A 169 -2.28 6.87 -6.60
N ASN A 170 -2.47 5.56 -6.77
CA ASN A 170 -3.74 4.97 -7.20
C ASN A 170 -4.63 4.55 -6.02
N ARG A 171 -4.11 4.57 -4.78
CA ARG A 171 -4.76 4.06 -3.57
C ARG A 171 -5.26 2.63 -3.74
N THR A 172 -4.37 1.77 -4.22
CA THR A 172 -4.66 0.36 -4.48
C THR A 172 -3.71 -0.56 -3.71
N ILE A 173 -4.24 -1.70 -3.28
CA ILE A 173 -3.51 -2.81 -2.68
C ILE A 173 -3.71 -4.03 -3.57
N ARG A 174 -2.65 -4.58 -4.15
CA ARG A 174 -2.72 -5.74 -5.05
C ARG A 174 -2.05 -6.95 -4.40
N ILE A 175 -2.78 -8.04 -4.24
CA ILE A 175 -2.26 -9.33 -3.78
C ILE A 175 -2.03 -10.27 -4.97
N GLN A 176 -0.92 -10.99 -4.94
CA GLN A 176 -0.55 -12.03 -5.90
C GLN A 176 0.29 -13.10 -5.18
N LYS A 177 0.44 -14.29 -5.77
CA LYS A 177 1.36 -15.32 -5.27
C LYS A 177 2.82 -14.89 -5.48
N VAL A 178 3.70 -15.36 -4.59
CA VAL A 178 5.17 -15.28 -4.76
C VAL A 178 5.61 -16.18 -5.92
#